data_AF-A0A212APX4-F1
#
_entry.id   AF-A0A212APX4-F1
#
_cell.length_a   1.000
_cell.length_b   1.000
_cell.length_c   1.000
_cell.angle_alpha   90.00
_cell.angle_beta   90.00
_cell.angle_gamma   90.00
#
_symmetry.space_group_name_H-M   'P 1'
#
loop_
_entity.id
_entity.type
_entity.pdbx_description
1 polymer ?
#
loop_
_entity_poly.entity_id
_entity_poly.type
_entity_poly.pdbx_seq_one_letter_code
_entity_poly.pdbx_strand_id
1 'polypeptide(L)'
;MKWIRRLSQRWQTHLRLLHELETGKIEYDSHSDDVCLAPGIPLTDAHIQIVLQRPYLANSWPRHLRVQIGLPPFPTREEDDDFINRIL
;
A
#
# COMPACT_ATOMS: atom_id res chain seq x y z
N MET A 1 -3.16 32.45 14.83
CA MET A 1 -2.26 31.99 13.73
C MET A 1 -1.59 30.62 13.93
N LYS A 2 -1.41 30.06 15.15
CA LYS A 2 -0.77 28.73 15.34
C LYS A 2 -1.59 27.54 14.79
N TRP A 3 -2.92 27.64 14.80
CA TRP A 3 -3.82 26.57 14.32
C TRP A 3 -3.74 26.33 12.81
N ILE A 4 -3.65 27.40 12.03
CA ILE A 4 -3.55 27.34 10.56
C ILE A 4 -2.26 26.61 10.15
N ARG A 5 -1.13 26.91 10.82
CA ARG A 5 0.16 26.26 10.56
C ARG A 5 0.16 24.76 10.90
N ARG A 6 -0.55 24.35 11.96
CA ARG A 6 -0.70 22.93 12.31
C ARG A 6 -1.55 22.19 11.29
N LEU A 7 -2.63 22.80 10.81
CA LEU A 7 -3.47 22.22 9.76
C LEU A 7 -2.70 22.07 8.44
N SER A 8 -1.95 23.10 8.04
CA SER A 8 -1.16 23.04 6.80
C SER A 8 -0.09 21.95 6.85
N GLN A 9 0.57 21.79 7.99
CA GLN A 9 1.56 20.71 8.18
C GLN A 9 0.91 19.32 8.10
N ARG A 10 -0.22 19.10 8.78
CA ARG A 10 -0.94 17.82 8.69
C ARG A 10 -1.37 17.51 7.26
N TRP A 11 -1.82 18.52 6.51
CA TRP A 11 -2.18 18.36 5.10
C TRP A 11 -0.98 17.97 4.24
N GLN A 12 0.16 18.66 4.40
CA GLN A 12 1.39 18.32 3.67
C GLN A 12 1.90 16.92 3.98
N THR A 13 1.85 16.51 5.26
CA THR A 13 2.19 15.13 5.65
C THR A 13 1.25 14.13 4.97
N HIS A 14 -0.06 14.37 4.98
CA HIS A 14 -1.02 13.48 4.35
C HIS A 14 -0.79 13.32 2.84
N LEU A 15 -0.52 14.43 2.14
CA LEU A 15 -0.18 14.39 0.71
C LEU A 15 1.11 13.62 0.43
N ARG A 16 2.13 13.75 1.29
CA ARG A 16 3.36 12.98 1.18
C ARG A 16 3.10 11.48 1.30
N LEU A 17 2.37 11.06 2.34
CA LEU A 17 2.03 9.65 2.56
C LEU A 17 1.20 9.07 1.41
N LEU A 18 0.27 9.86 0.84
CA LEU A 18 -0.47 9.46 -0.36
C LEU A 18 0.45 9.24 -1.55
N HIS A 19 1.39 10.15 -1.78
CA HIS A 19 2.36 10.02 -2.86
C HIS A 19 3.25 8.78 -2.69
N GLU A 20 3.71 8.51 -1.46
CA GLU A 20 4.47 7.32 -1.10
C GLU A 20 3.67 6.04 -1.37
N LEU A 21 2.37 6.03 -1.12
CA LEU A 21 1.49 4.88 -1.43
C LEU A 21 1.21 4.71 -2.93
N GLU A 22 1.05 5.81 -3.66
CA GLU A 22 0.74 5.78 -5.10
C GLU A 22 1.94 5.41 -5.96
N THR A 23 3.15 5.82 -5.54
CA THR A 23 4.39 5.56 -6.27
C THR A 23 5.19 4.40 -5.68
N GLY A 24 4.93 4.05 -4.42
CA GLY A 24 5.64 3.02 -3.70
C GLY A 24 5.36 1.63 -4.24
N LYS A 25 6.43 0.84 -4.33
CA LYS A 25 6.37 -0.59 -4.58
C LYS A 25 6.78 -1.31 -3.30
N ILE A 26 5.94 -2.21 -2.83
CA ILE A 26 6.24 -3.01 -1.64
C ILE A 26 7.54 -3.78 -1.87
N GLU A 27 8.51 -3.50 -1.02
CA GLU A 27 9.82 -4.13 -0.98
C GLU A 27 10.10 -4.58 0.45
N TYR A 28 10.80 -5.69 0.59
CA TYR A 28 11.27 -6.17 1.87
C TYR A 28 12.69 -5.68 2.08
N ASP A 29 12.93 -4.94 3.16
CA ASP A 29 14.26 -4.48 3.52
C ASP A 29 14.98 -5.55 4.33
N SER A 30 15.97 -6.19 3.71
CA SER A 30 16.76 -7.25 4.34
C SER A 30 17.60 -6.78 5.53
N HIS A 31 17.82 -5.48 5.70
CA HIS A 31 18.60 -4.94 6.81
C HIS A 31 17.77 -4.70 8.07
N SER A 32 16.50 -4.36 7.91
CA SER A 32 15.58 -4.05 9.02
C SER A 32 14.56 -5.14 9.30
N ASP A 33 14.43 -6.15 8.42
CA ASP A 33 13.35 -7.16 8.47
C ASP A 33 11.95 -6.54 8.36
N ASP A 34 11.88 -5.29 7.88
CA ASP A 34 10.66 -4.52 7.75
C ASP A 34 10.16 -4.44 6.30
N VAL A 35 8.85 -4.26 6.16
CA VAL A 35 8.23 -3.96 4.87
C VAL A 35 8.35 -2.47 4.59
N CYS A 36 8.87 -2.15 3.43
CA CYS A 36 9.02 -0.78 2.94
C CYS A 36 8.14 -0.54 1.71
N LEU A 37 7.67 0.71 1.56
CA LEU A 37 6.98 1.19 0.35
C LEU A 37 7.96 1.56 -0.76
N ALA A 38 9.22 1.81 -0.42
CA ALA A 38 10.33 2.08 -1.31
C ALA A 38 11.63 1.96 -0.49
N PRO A 39 12.83 1.94 -1.11
CA PRO A 39 14.09 1.91 -0.38
C PRO A 39 14.17 3.02 0.68
N GLY A 40 14.24 2.64 1.97
CA GLY A 40 14.31 3.56 3.10
C GLY A 40 12.98 4.24 3.49
N ILE A 41 11.84 3.83 2.92
CA ILE A 41 10.51 4.33 3.29
C ILE A 41 9.72 3.20 3.96
N PRO A 42 9.73 3.11 5.31
CA PRO A 42 9.04 2.04 6.02
C PRO A 42 7.52 2.17 5.90
N LEU A 43 6.83 1.02 5.85
CA LEU A 43 5.38 0.98 5.89
C LEU A 43 4.90 1.25 7.33
N THR A 44 4.42 2.47 7.58
CA THR A 44 3.94 2.92 8.90
C THR A 44 2.43 2.79 9.09
N ASP A 45 1.96 2.85 10.34
CA ASP A 45 0.53 2.87 10.68
C ASP A 45 -0.26 3.96 9.95
N ALA A 46 0.36 5.11 9.69
CA ALA A 46 -0.28 6.21 8.97
C ALA A 46 -0.61 5.82 7.52
N HIS A 47 0.28 5.04 6.88
CA HIS A 47 0.02 4.47 5.58
C HIS A 47 -1.12 3.46 5.63
N ILE A 48 -1.11 2.56 6.64
CA ILE A 48 -2.17 1.57 6.84
C ILE A 48 -3.53 2.24 6.99
N GLN A 49 -3.63 3.31 7.78
CA GLN A 49 -4.90 4.06 7.93
C GLN A 49 -5.40 4.65 6.61
N ILE A 50 -4.51 5.20 5.79
CA ILE A 50 -4.87 5.73 4.46
C ILE A 50 -5.36 4.60 3.55
N VAL A 51 -4.65 3.47 3.55
CA VAL A 51 -4.99 2.28 2.78
C VAL A 51 -6.34 1.68 3.22
N LEU A 52 -6.64 1.64 4.52
CA LEU A 52 -7.94 1.17 5.01
C LEU A 52 -9.10 2.06 4.53
N GLN A 53 -8.87 3.37 4.38
CA GLN A 53 -9.84 4.30 3.80
C GLN A 53 -9.91 4.19 2.26
N ARG A 54 -8.82 3.77 1.63
CA ARG A 54 -8.65 3.68 0.17
C ARG A 54 -8.00 2.35 -0.23
N PRO A 55 -8.74 1.22 -0.14
CA PRO A 55 -8.16 -0.12 -0.32
C PRO A 55 -7.47 -0.34 -1.67
N TYR A 56 -7.87 0.42 -2.69
CA TYR A 56 -7.30 0.31 -4.04
C TYR A 56 -5.80 0.64 -4.11
N LEU A 57 -5.27 1.41 -3.15
CA LEU A 57 -3.85 1.74 -3.05
C LEU A 57 -2.97 0.52 -2.76
N ALA A 58 -3.55 -0.54 -2.20
CA ALA A 58 -2.86 -1.79 -1.88
C ALA A 58 -3.14 -2.91 -2.90
N ASN A 59 -3.64 -2.59 -4.10
CA ASN A 59 -3.97 -3.58 -5.13
C ASN A 59 -2.77 -4.35 -5.65
N SER A 60 -1.62 -3.70 -5.71
CA SER A 60 -0.34 -4.33 -6.09
C SER A 60 0.34 -5.06 -4.94
N TRP A 61 -0.20 -4.99 -3.71
CA TRP A 61 0.49 -5.52 -2.53
C TRP A 61 0.37 -7.04 -2.46
N PRO A 62 1.40 -7.72 -1.92
CA PRO A 62 1.35 -9.16 -1.69
C PRO A 62 0.14 -9.58 -0.84
N ARG A 63 -0.42 -10.75 -1.15
CA ARG A 63 -1.61 -11.28 -0.46
C ARG A 63 -1.45 -11.35 1.06
N HIS A 64 -0.32 -11.85 1.54
CA HIS A 64 -0.06 -11.99 2.97
C HIS A 64 -0.13 -10.64 3.70
N LEU A 65 0.40 -9.59 3.07
CA LEU A 65 0.46 -8.26 3.67
C LEU A 65 -0.92 -7.62 3.71
N ARG A 66 -1.73 -7.79 2.66
CA ARG A 66 -3.14 -7.37 2.66
C ARG A 66 -3.94 -8.03 3.77
N VAL A 67 -3.75 -9.34 3.98
CA VAL A 67 -4.41 -10.08 5.07
C VAL A 67 -3.94 -9.57 6.43
N GLN A 68 -2.64 -9.32 6.60
CA GLN A 68 -2.06 -8.82 7.86
C GLN A 68 -2.66 -7.49 8.30
N ILE A 69 -2.94 -6.58 7.37
CA ILE A 69 -3.50 -5.25 7.66
C ILE A 69 -5.04 -5.23 7.64
N GLY A 70 -5.71 -6.38 7.47
CA GLY A 70 -7.17 -6.49 7.50
C GLY A 70 -7.88 -6.08 6.20
N LEU A 71 -7.18 -6.02 5.07
CA LEU A 71 -7.81 -5.86 3.76
C LEU A 71 -8.33 -7.19 3.22
N PRO A 72 -9.41 -7.19 2.42
CA PRO A 72 -9.80 -8.38 1.68
C PRO A 72 -8.64 -8.81 0.76
N PRO A 73 -8.36 -10.11 0.65
CA PRO A 73 -7.45 -10.61 -0.37
C PRO A 73 -7.94 -10.13 -1.74
N PHE A 74 -7.01 -9.73 -2.61
CA PHE A 74 -7.39 -9.39 -3.98
C PHE A 74 -8.10 -10.60 -4.61
N PRO A 75 -9.17 -10.42 -5.41
CA PRO A 75 -9.78 -11.55 -6.07
C PRO A 75 -8.70 -12.24 -6.89
N THR A 76 -8.59 -13.54 -6.71
CA THR A 76 -7.77 -14.41 -7.54
C THR A 76 -8.18 -14.12 -8.98
N ARG A 77 -7.25 -13.69 -9.83
CA ARG A 77 -7.44 -13.79 -11.28
C ARG A 77 -7.55 -15.28 -11.59
N GLU A 78 -8.75 -15.84 -11.44
CA GLU A 78 -9.09 -17.20 -11.87
C GLU A 78 -9.41 -17.23 -13.38
N GLU A 79 -9.19 -16.16 -14.14
CA GLU A 79 -9.62 -16.05 -15.54
C GLU A 79 -8.49 -15.99 -16.59
N ASP A 80 -7.20 -16.02 -16.21
CA ASP A 80 -6.11 -16.00 -17.21
C ASP A 80 -5.57 -17.40 -17.58
N ASP A 81 -5.88 -18.45 -16.79
CA ASP A 81 -5.41 -19.82 -17.06
C ASP A 81 -6.34 -20.65 -17.97
N ASP A 82 -7.54 -20.15 -18.27
CA ASP A 82 -8.49 -20.83 -19.17
C ASP A 82 -8.22 -20.59 -20.66
N PHE A 83 -7.35 -19.63 -21.02
CA PHE A 83 -6.98 -19.44 -22.43
C PHE A 83 -6.03 -20.54 -22.94
N ILE A 84 -5.14 -21.07 -22.07
CA ILE A 84 -4.20 -22.13 -22.45
C ILE A 84 -4.89 -23.50 -22.49
N ASN A 85 -5.90 -23.75 -21.65
CA ASN A 85 -6.59 -25.04 -21.57
C ASN A 85 -7.73 -25.25 -22.59
N ARG A 86 -8.01 -24.27 -23.46
CA ARG A 86 -9.02 -24.40 -24.53
C ARG A 86 -8.42 -24.64 -25.92
N ILE A 87 -7.08 -24.65 -26.04
CA ILE A 87 -6.34 -24.85 -27.31
C ILE A 87 -5.67 -26.24 -27.36
N LEU A 88 -5.84 -27.09 -26.35
CA LEU A 88 -5.49 -28.51 -26.39
C LEU A 88 -6.75 -29.39 -26.46
#